data_AF-A0A523SZS5-F1
#
_entry.id   AF-A0A523SZS5-F1
#
_cell.length_a   1.000
_cell.length_b   1.000
_cell.length_c   1.000
_cell.angle_alpha   90.00
_cell.angle_beta   90.00
_cell.angle_gamma   90.00
#
_symmetry.space_group_name_H-M   'P 1'
#
loop_
_entity.id
_entity.type
_entity.pdbx_description
1 polymer ?
#
loop_
_entity_poly.entity_id
_entity_poly.type
_entity_poly.pdbx_seq_one_letter_code
_entity_poly.pdbx_strand_id
1 'polypeptide(L)'
;MKKALLPTIAIALLFAAAPLLASDWVGTYDGDDQGVIKGTLNETVDPAIYVGTWASYADYLHNYGTWYGEAELVGDYYVVTDGEMYDEEETYIGIWCGTFPAPWIDGIASGNWYRNNGWQGTWSAWRP
;
A
#
# COMPACT_ATOMS: atom_id res chain seq x y z
N MET A 1 -12.81 -7.56 -37.46
CA MET A 1 -11.62 -7.48 -36.58
C MET A 1 -12.10 -7.08 -35.19
N LYS A 2 -12.02 -8.01 -34.23
CA LYS A 2 -12.53 -7.82 -32.87
C LYS A 2 -11.55 -6.94 -32.10
N LYS A 3 -11.93 -5.70 -31.77
CA LYS A 3 -11.27 -4.94 -30.70
C LYS A 3 -12.05 -5.26 -29.43
N ALA A 4 -11.50 -6.14 -28.61
CA ALA A 4 -12.00 -6.35 -27.26
C ALA A 4 -11.83 -5.02 -26.51
N LEU A 5 -12.94 -4.39 -26.13
CA LEU A 5 -12.92 -3.40 -25.07
C LEU A 5 -12.50 -4.16 -23.82
N LEU A 6 -11.32 -3.86 -23.28
CA LEU A 6 -11.01 -4.24 -21.91
C LEU A 6 -12.07 -3.58 -21.02
N PRO A 7 -12.70 -4.32 -20.10
CA PRO A 7 -13.52 -3.69 -19.08
C PRO A 7 -12.57 -2.84 -18.24
N THR A 8 -12.72 -1.53 -18.33
CA THR A 8 -12.22 -0.59 -17.33
C THR A 8 -12.87 -1.01 -16.02
N ILE A 9 -12.15 -1.78 -15.22
CA ILE A 9 -12.48 -1.99 -13.82
C ILE A 9 -12.21 -0.63 -13.17
N ALA A 10 -13.18 0.26 -13.27
CA ALA A 10 -13.30 1.38 -12.38
C ALA A 10 -13.67 0.78 -11.02
N ILE A 11 -12.66 0.32 -10.27
CA ILE A 11 -12.79 0.23 -8.83
C ILE A 11 -13.00 1.68 -8.40
N ALA A 12 -14.28 2.04 -8.21
CA ALA A 12 -14.64 3.23 -7.48
C ALA A 12 -14.00 3.06 -6.10
N LEU A 13 -12.84 3.70 -5.90
CA LEU A 13 -12.19 3.92 -4.62
C LEU A 13 -13.08 4.88 -3.79
N LEU A 14 -14.32 4.47 -3.52
CA LEU A 14 -15.18 5.09 -2.53
C LEU A 14 -14.70 4.66 -1.15
N PHE A 15 -13.51 5.09 -0.76
CA PHE A 15 -13.11 5.17 0.63
C PHE A 15 -13.19 6.64 1.04
N ALA A 16 -14.44 7.05 1.29
CA ALA A 16 -14.73 8.13 2.22
C ALA A 16 -13.79 7.98 3.42
N ALA A 17 -13.09 9.07 3.76
CA ALA A 17 -12.22 9.19 4.94
C ALA A 17 -12.83 8.46 6.15
N ALA A 18 -12.47 7.20 6.33
CA ALA A 18 -12.97 6.37 7.40
C ALA A 18 -12.14 6.74 8.64
N PRO A 19 -12.75 7.32 9.69
CA PRO A 19 -12.04 7.70 10.88
C PRO A 19 -11.56 6.44 11.60
N LEU A 20 -10.25 6.34 11.87
CA LEU A 20 -9.57 5.40 12.78
C LEU A 20 -10.27 4.04 12.95
N LEU A 21 -10.22 3.19 11.93
CA LEU A 21 -10.08 1.76 12.21
C LEU A 21 -8.63 1.54 12.64
N ALA A 22 -8.41 0.76 13.71
CA ALA A 22 -7.07 0.46 14.19
C ALA A 22 -6.24 -0.08 13.02
N SER A 23 -5.08 0.53 12.75
CA SER A 23 -4.17 0.03 11.72
C SER A 23 -3.44 -1.18 12.27
N ASP A 24 -3.55 -2.31 11.57
CA ASP A 24 -2.80 -3.51 11.92
C ASP A 24 -1.31 -3.33 11.70
N TRP A 25 -0.92 -2.42 10.81
CA TRP A 25 0.47 -2.14 10.47
C TRP A 25 0.73 -0.64 10.55
N VAL A 26 1.75 -0.26 11.31
CA VAL A 26 2.22 1.12 11.43
C VAL A 26 3.73 1.13 11.21
N GLY A 27 4.22 2.10 10.44
CA GLY A 27 5.65 2.23 10.23
C GLY A 27 6.06 3.43 9.41
N THR A 28 7.16 3.28 8.69
CA THR A 28 7.80 4.35 7.93
C THR A 28 8.16 3.89 6.51
N TYR A 29 8.21 4.86 5.60
CA TYR A 29 8.91 4.72 4.32
C TYR A 29 10.06 5.72 4.26
N ASP A 30 11.11 5.36 3.56
CA ASP A 30 12.38 6.08 3.46
C ASP A 30 12.94 5.97 2.02
N GLY A 31 13.91 6.81 1.65
CA GLY A 31 14.50 6.91 0.32
C GLY A 31 14.58 8.36 -0.18
N ASP A 32 14.17 8.58 -1.43
CA ASP A 32 14.06 9.93 -2.01
C ASP A 32 12.96 10.79 -1.35
N ASP A 33 12.03 10.15 -0.66
CA ASP A 33 11.00 10.75 0.19
C ASP A 33 10.86 9.89 1.47
N GLN A 34 10.43 10.52 2.57
CA GLN A 34 10.35 9.87 3.87
C GLN A 34 9.04 10.21 4.56
N GLY A 35 8.46 9.26 5.27
CA GLY A 35 7.17 9.48 5.91
C GLY A 35 6.66 8.34 6.77
N VAL A 36 5.41 8.46 7.21
CA VAL A 36 4.66 7.39 7.86
C VAL A 36 3.90 6.56 6.84
N ILE A 37 3.73 5.28 7.16
CA ILE A 37 2.70 4.42 6.58
C ILE A 37 1.84 3.81 7.66
N LYS A 38 0.56 3.59 7.34
CA LYS A 38 -0.40 2.91 8.22
C LYS A 38 -1.39 2.13 7.38
N GLY A 39 -1.75 0.92 7.77
CA GLY A 39 -2.77 0.18 7.03
C GLY A 39 -3.19 -1.12 7.69
N THR A 40 -4.08 -1.82 7.00
CA THR A 40 -4.69 -3.08 7.42
C THR A 40 -4.52 -4.08 6.29
N LEU A 41 -4.15 -5.30 6.63
CA LEU A 41 -4.13 -6.43 5.71
C LEU A 41 -5.35 -7.30 6.00
N ASN A 42 -6.36 -7.24 5.15
CA ASN A 42 -7.53 -8.10 5.26
C ASN A 42 -7.24 -9.47 4.64
N GLU A 43 -6.92 -10.42 5.50
CA GLU A 43 -6.64 -11.81 5.15
C GLU A 43 -7.88 -12.71 5.02
N THR A 44 -9.07 -12.18 5.29
CA THR A 44 -10.33 -12.96 5.23
C THR A 44 -10.90 -13.05 3.82
N VAL A 45 -10.32 -12.31 2.87
CA VAL A 45 -10.68 -12.29 1.44
C VAL A 45 -9.57 -12.98 0.62
N ASP A 46 -9.94 -13.50 -0.55
CA ASP A 46 -9.01 -14.21 -1.46
C ASP A 46 -9.07 -13.58 -2.87
N PRO A 47 -7.98 -12.95 -3.35
CA PRO A 47 -6.71 -12.73 -2.63
C PRO A 47 -6.88 -11.79 -1.43
N ALA A 48 -5.95 -11.85 -0.47
CA ALA A 48 -5.94 -10.93 0.66
C ALA A 48 -5.70 -9.49 0.15
N ILE A 49 -6.19 -8.48 0.88
CA ILE A 49 -6.11 -7.08 0.42
C ILE A 49 -5.45 -6.22 1.49
N TYR A 50 -4.36 -5.55 1.13
CA TYR A 50 -3.81 -4.45 1.91
C TYR A 50 -4.41 -3.12 1.47
N VAL A 51 -4.88 -2.34 2.45
CA VAL A 51 -5.26 -0.94 2.26
C VAL A 51 -4.59 -0.11 3.36
N GLY A 52 -3.87 0.93 2.95
CA GLY A 52 -3.17 1.81 3.87
C GLY A 52 -3.04 3.24 3.35
N THR A 53 -2.52 4.11 4.20
CA THR A 53 -2.20 5.50 3.89
C THR A 53 -0.72 5.78 4.10
N TRP A 54 -0.21 6.75 3.35
CA TRP A 54 1.14 7.28 3.52
C TRP A 54 1.06 8.80 3.72
N ALA A 55 2.01 9.36 4.46
CA ALA A 55 2.18 10.81 4.59
C ALA A 55 3.66 11.18 4.73
N SER A 56 4.14 12.10 3.88
CA SER A 56 5.53 12.58 3.90
C SER A 56 5.83 13.50 5.09
N TYR A 57 7.06 13.42 5.61
CA TYR A 57 7.61 14.34 6.61
C TYR A 57 8.36 15.53 6.00
N ALA A 58 8.85 15.39 4.76
CA ALA A 58 10.00 16.15 4.28
C ALA A 58 9.65 17.49 3.60
N ASP A 59 8.40 17.72 3.21
CA ASP A 59 8.03 18.89 2.40
C ASP A 59 7.13 19.92 3.11
N TYR A 60 7.34 21.19 2.72
CA TYR A 60 6.48 22.35 3.07
C TYR A 60 5.02 22.17 2.60
N LEU A 61 4.78 21.21 1.72
CA LEU A 61 3.48 20.69 1.32
C LEU A 61 3.43 19.23 1.76
N HIS A 62 2.75 18.95 2.87
CA HIS A 62 2.54 17.57 3.31
C HIS A 62 1.82 16.79 2.20
N ASN A 63 2.53 15.87 1.56
CA ASN A 63 1.93 14.94 0.61
C ASN A 63 1.36 13.75 1.37
N TYR A 64 0.15 13.33 1.01
CA TYR A 64 -0.52 12.17 1.57
C TYR A 64 -1.25 11.39 0.49
N GLY A 65 -1.61 10.15 0.78
CA GLY A 65 -2.37 9.33 -0.15
C GLY A 65 -2.53 7.90 0.34
N THR A 66 -2.79 7.00 -0.60
CA THR A 66 -3.20 5.61 -0.32
C THR A 66 -2.23 4.61 -0.92
N TRP A 67 -1.96 3.53 -0.19
CA TRP A 67 -1.36 2.30 -0.69
C TRP A 67 -2.42 1.22 -0.77
N TYR A 68 -2.53 0.57 -1.92
CA TYR A 68 -3.44 -0.54 -2.16
C TYR A 68 -2.66 -1.72 -2.74
N GLY A 69 -2.99 -2.96 -2.37
CA GLY A 69 -2.36 -4.11 -3.01
C GLY A 69 -3.06 -5.42 -2.68
N GLU A 70 -3.21 -6.26 -3.70
CA GLU A 70 -3.58 -7.67 -3.53
C GLU A 70 -2.37 -8.47 -3.04
N ALA A 71 -2.60 -9.32 -2.05
CA ALA A 71 -1.56 -10.09 -1.40
C ALA A 71 -1.88 -11.59 -1.48
N GLU A 72 -0.89 -12.38 -1.91
CA GLU A 72 -0.98 -13.84 -1.94
C GLU A 72 -0.23 -14.44 -0.76
N LEU A 73 -0.79 -15.50 -0.17
CA LEU A 73 -0.08 -16.26 0.88
C LEU A 73 0.99 -17.17 0.24
N VAL A 74 2.25 -16.87 0.51
CA VAL A 74 3.42 -17.64 0.05
C VAL A 74 4.21 -18.11 1.27
N GLY A 75 4.07 -19.39 1.61
CA GLY A 75 4.61 -19.93 2.86
C GLY A 75 3.93 -19.25 4.05
N ASP A 76 4.73 -18.62 4.91
CA ASP A 76 4.23 -17.92 6.09
C ASP A 76 4.11 -16.39 5.92
N TYR A 77 4.10 -15.90 4.69
CA TYR A 77 4.05 -14.47 4.37
C TYR A 77 2.96 -14.18 3.35
N TYR A 78 2.23 -13.09 3.56
CA TYR A 78 1.43 -12.46 2.50
C TYR A 78 2.33 -11.55 1.68
N VAL A 79 2.31 -11.71 0.36
CA VAL A 79 3.21 -11.01 -0.57
C VAL A 79 2.40 -10.17 -1.53
N VAL A 80 2.64 -8.86 -1.51
CA VAL A 80 2.16 -7.90 -2.52
C VAL A 80 3.28 -7.68 -3.52
N THR A 81 3.07 -8.08 -4.78
CA THR A 81 4.09 -7.98 -5.84
C THR A 81 3.94 -6.70 -6.67
N ASP A 82 2.71 -6.23 -6.88
CA ASP A 82 2.38 -5.06 -7.69
C ASP A 82 1.27 -4.25 -7.02
N GLY A 83 1.60 -3.65 -5.88
CA GLY A 83 0.73 -2.72 -5.16
C GLY A 83 0.76 -1.35 -5.79
N GLU A 84 -0.35 -0.62 -5.70
CA GLU A 84 -0.53 0.70 -6.31
C GLU A 84 -0.47 1.81 -5.25
N MET A 85 0.13 2.93 -5.64
CA MET A 85 0.20 4.15 -4.84
C MET A 85 -0.63 5.25 -5.50
N TYR A 86 -1.44 5.92 -4.69
CA TYR A 86 -2.27 7.05 -5.08
C TYR A 86 -1.96 8.27 -4.19
N ASP A 87 -2.09 9.48 -4.74
CA ASP A 87 -2.04 10.73 -3.98
C ASP A 87 -3.42 11.10 -3.38
N GLU A 88 -3.51 12.29 -2.78
CA GLU A 88 -4.73 12.81 -2.15
C GLU A 88 -5.89 13.03 -3.13
N GLU A 89 -5.59 13.23 -4.42
CA GLU A 89 -6.56 13.44 -5.49
C GLU A 89 -6.94 12.11 -6.17
N GLU A 90 -6.55 10.98 -5.57
CA GLU A 90 -6.72 9.62 -6.13
C GLU A 90 -6.01 9.44 -7.48
N THR A 91 -4.98 10.24 -7.75
CA THR A 91 -4.15 10.07 -8.94
C THR A 91 -3.14 8.97 -8.69
N TYR A 92 -3.05 8.01 -9.61
CA TYR A 92 -2.01 6.98 -9.57
C TYR A 92 -0.62 7.61 -9.72
N ILE A 93 0.24 7.41 -8.73
CA ILE A 93 1.58 8.00 -8.68
C ILE A 93 2.71 6.99 -8.69
N GLY A 94 2.43 5.69 -8.60
CA GLY A 94 3.48 4.68 -8.61
C GLY A 94 3.05 3.32 -8.08
N ILE A 95 4.06 2.49 -7.82
CA ILE A 95 3.90 1.12 -7.31
C ILE A 95 4.64 0.94 -5.99
N TRP A 96 4.20 -0.05 -5.22
CA TRP A 96 4.91 -0.57 -4.07
C TRP A 96 4.79 -2.09 -4.04
N CYS A 97 5.75 -2.74 -3.40
CA CYS A 97 5.70 -4.17 -3.16
C CYS A 97 6.15 -4.44 -1.72
N GLY A 98 5.80 -5.60 -1.19
CA GLY A 98 6.40 -6.06 0.06
C GLY A 98 5.72 -7.28 0.64
N THR A 99 6.19 -7.64 1.83
CA THR A 99 5.82 -8.85 2.52
C THR A 99 5.28 -8.53 3.90
N PHE A 100 4.22 -9.22 4.29
CA PHE A 100 3.61 -9.14 5.61
C PHE A 100 3.67 -10.52 6.27
N PRO A 101 4.28 -10.66 7.45
CA PRO A 101 4.17 -11.87 8.25
C PRO A 101 2.70 -12.28 8.47
N ALA A 102 2.42 -13.57 8.34
CA ALA A 102 1.13 -14.13 8.72
C ALA A 102 0.84 -13.91 10.23
N PRO A 103 -0.43 -13.88 10.67
CA PRO A 103 -0.81 -13.55 12.05
C PRO A 103 -0.17 -14.40 13.14
N TRP A 104 0.28 -15.61 12.81
CA TRP A 104 0.91 -16.54 13.74
C TRP A 104 2.44 -16.39 13.81
N ILE A 105 3.02 -15.41 13.11
CA ILE A 105 4.45 -15.11 13.13
C ILE A 105 4.68 -13.68 13.59
N ASP A 106 5.54 -13.52 14.59
CA ASP A 106 6.08 -12.22 14.96
C ASP A 106 7.07 -11.75 13.89
N GLY A 107 6.87 -10.53 13.37
CA GLY A 107 7.77 -9.98 12.37
C GLY A 107 7.45 -8.56 11.95
N ILE A 108 8.32 -8.03 11.09
CA ILE A 108 8.20 -6.70 10.50
C ILE A 108 7.76 -6.88 9.05
N ALA A 109 6.68 -6.21 8.65
CA ALA A 109 6.32 -6.06 7.26
C ALA A 109 7.27 -5.08 6.58
N SER A 110 7.69 -5.36 5.35
CA SER A 110 8.65 -4.49 4.66
C SER A 110 8.61 -4.66 3.15
N GLY A 111 9.20 -3.70 2.43
CA GLY A 111 9.34 -3.78 0.99
C GLY A 111 9.88 -2.51 0.36
N ASN A 112 9.52 -2.28 -0.91
CA ASN A 112 10.01 -1.18 -1.74
C ASN A 112 8.84 -0.36 -2.29
N TRP A 113 9.13 0.88 -2.66
CA TRP A 113 8.20 1.77 -3.35
C TRP A 113 8.91 2.52 -4.49
N TYR A 114 8.15 2.85 -5.53
CA TYR A 114 8.62 3.56 -6.72
C TYR A 114 7.52 4.48 -7.26
N ARG A 115 7.81 5.77 -7.44
CA ARG A 115 6.90 6.76 -8.03
C ARG A 115 7.24 7.00 -9.51
N ASN A 116 6.23 7.39 -10.28
CA ASN A 116 6.34 7.67 -11.72
C ASN A 116 7.35 8.79 -12.07
N ASN A 117 7.66 9.66 -11.12
CA ASN A 117 8.68 10.70 -11.27
C ASN A 117 10.13 10.20 -11.05
N GLY A 118 10.32 8.90 -10.82
CA GLY A 118 11.62 8.26 -10.62
C GLY A 118 12.06 8.20 -9.15
N TRP A 119 11.29 8.73 -8.21
CA TRP A 119 11.59 8.62 -6.78
C TRP A 119 11.32 7.22 -6.28
N GLN A 120 12.17 6.75 -5.37
CA GLN A 120 12.08 5.38 -4.87
C GLN A 120 12.65 5.24 -3.47
N GLY A 121 12.37 4.08 -2.88
CA GLY A 121 12.93 3.74 -1.59
C GLY A 121 12.35 2.46 -0.99
N THR A 122 12.46 2.37 0.34
CA THR A 122 12.05 1.20 1.12
C THR A 122 11.00 1.56 2.16
N TRP A 123 10.29 0.58 2.68
CA TRP A 123 9.38 0.76 3.80
C TRP A 123 9.44 -0.40 4.79
N SER A 124 9.04 -0.10 6.03
CA SER A 124 8.91 -1.09 7.09
C SER A 124 7.75 -0.74 8.01
N ALA A 125 7.01 -1.73 8.52
CA ALA A 125 5.92 -1.56 9.46
C ALA A 125 5.81 -2.74 10.44
N TRP A 126 5.32 -2.47 11.64
CA TRP A 126 5.09 -3.45 12.69
C TRP A 126 3.61 -3.49 13.08
N ARG A 127 3.17 -4.63 13.63
CA ARG A 127 1.86 -4.71 14.28
C ARG A 127 1.95 -4.15 15.71
N PRO A 128 1.16 -3.12 16.06
CA PRO A 128 1.21 -2.52 17.41
C PRO A 128 0.55 -3.41 18.48
#